data_AF-R4LTH2-F1
#
_entry.id   AF-R4LTH2-F1
#
_cell.length_a   1.000
_cell.length_b   1.000
_cell.length_c   1.000
_cell.angle_alpha   90.00
_cell.angle_beta   90.00
_cell.angle_gamma   90.00
#
_symmetry.space_group_name_H-M   'P 1'
#
loop_
_entity.id
_entity.type
_entity.pdbx_description
1 polymer ?
#
loop_
_entity_poly.entity_id
_entity_poly.type
_entity_poly.pdbx_seq_one_letter_code
_entity_poly.pdbx_strand_id
1 'polypeptide(L)'
;MADFFQVEVGTLAQYVTTLKDAQQRLAELPKLLSSGSTDLGNDKLNDAAGDFQHSWAYGAGQLGELVTETTDAVSEIATVYSQVDDQIGKAVKTLGEPLRYVGQAADGMVR
;
A
#
# COMPACT_ATOMS: atom_id res chain seq x y z
N MET A 1 -2.62 -24.36 9.96
CA MET A 1 -3.09 -23.21 9.16
C MET A 1 -2.06 -22.08 9.08
N ALA A 2 -0.91 -22.15 9.78
CA ALA A 2 0.04 -21.04 9.90
C ALA A 2 0.88 -20.74 8.64
N ASP A 3 1.15 -21.72 7.77
CA ASP A 3 2.14 -21.52 6.68
C ASP A 3 1.55 -21.16 5.30
N PHE A 4 0.23 -21.15 5.14
CA PHE A 4 -0.42 -20.95 3.82
C PHE A 4 -1.21 -19.65 3.67
N PHE A 5 -1.53 -18.97 4.77
CA PHE A 5 -2.33 -17.73 4.78
C PHE A 5 -1.68 -16.63 5.63
N GLN A 6 -0.36 -16.66 5.80
CA GLN A 6 0.35 -15.56 6.43
C GLN A 6 0.53 -14.46 5.40
N VAL A 7 -0.50 -13.63 5.22
CA VAL A 7 -0.26 -12.32 4.64
C VAL A 7 0.66 -11.61 5.60
N GLU A 8 1.91 -11.45 5.20
CA GLU A 8 2.84 -10.63 5.96
C GLU A 8 2.35 -9.19 5.89
N VAL A 9 1.61 -8.78 6.91
CA VAL A 9 1.14 -7.40 7.09
C VAL A 9 2.32 -6.42 7.00
N GLY A 10 3.51 -6.85 7.43
CA GLY A 10 4.76 -6.10 7.23
C GLY A 10 5.13 -5.91 5.76
N THR A 11 5.00 -6.94 4.92
CA THR A 11 5.23 -6.85 3.47
C THR A 11 4.20 -5.95 2.79
N LEU A 12 2.92 -6.01 3.19
CA LEU A 12 1.91 -5.08 2.69
C LEU A 12 2.20 -3.63 3.09
N ALA A 13 2.62 -3.39 4.34
CA ALA A 13 3.00 -2.06 4.80
C ALA A 13 4.23 -1.51 4.06
N GLN A 14 5.21 -2.37 3.78
CA GLN A 14 6.37 -2.01 2.96
C GLN A 14 5.94 -1.65 1.54
N TYR A 15 5.03 -2.42 0.95
CA TYR A 15 4.50 -2.16 -0.39
C TYR A 15 3.75 -0.81 -0.46
N VAL A 16 2.89 -0.52 0.52
CA VAL A 16 2.22 0.78 0.67
C VAL A 16 3.23 1.93 0.76
N THR A 17 4.32 1.74 1.52
CA THR A 17 5.38 2.76 1.65
C THR A 17 6.04 3.02 0.29
N THR A 18 6.40 1.97 -0.44
CA THR A 18 7.00 2.09 -1.78
C THR A 18 6.06 2.79 -2.77
N LEU A 19 4.75 2.50 -2.74
CA LEU A 19 3.80 3.16 -3.61
C LEU A 19 3.62 4.65 -3.25
N LYS A 20 3.64 5.02 -1.97
CA LYS A 20 3.62 6.43 -1.53
C LYS A 20 4.85 7.19 -1.99
N ASP A 21 6.02 6.59 -1.92
CA ASP A 21 7.26 7.20 -2.44
C ASP A 21 7.18 7.39 -3.96
N ALA A 22 6.63 6.41 -4.67
CA ALA A 22 6.40 6.51 -6.11
C ALA A 22 5.41 7.64 -6.45
N GLN A 23 4.33 7.77 -5.68
CA GLN A 23 3.33 8.83 -5.83
C GLN A 23 3.95 10.22 -5.69
N GLN A 24 4.79 10.43 -4.68
CA GLN A 24 5.50 11.70 -4.48
C GLN A 24 6.40 12.05 -5.67
N ARG A 25 7.16 11.07 -6.16
CA ARG A 25 8.03 11.25 -7.34
C ARG A 25 7.24 11.55 -8.60
N LEU A 26 6.13 10.84 -8.83
CA LEU A 26 5.25 11.07 -9.98
C LEU A 26 4.62 12.47 -9.95
N ALA A 27 4.26 12.98 -8.77
CA ALA A 27 3.71 14.33 -8.60
C ALA A 27 4.73 15.45 -8.92
N GLU A 28 6.03 15.13 -8.90
CA GLU A 28 7.10 16.07 -9.25
C GLU A 28 7.46 16.04 -10.75
N LEU A 29 7.21 14.93 -11.44
CA LEU A 29 7.60 14.74 -12.86
C LEU A 29 7.06 15.83 -13.81
N PRO A 30 5.79 16.29 -13.72
CA PRO A 30 5.31 17.36 -14.59
C PRO A 30 6.04 18.69 -14.37
N LYS A 31 6.48 18.96 -13.13
CA LYS A 31 7.16 20.21 -12.74
C LYS A 31 8.56 20.30 -13.31
N LEU A 32 9.24 19.15 -13.48
CA LEU A 32 10.57 19.09 -14.07
C LEU A 32 10.59 19.53 -15.53
N LEU A 33 9.50 19.29 -16.27
CA LEU A 33 9.38 19.62 -17.68
C LEU A 33 8.76 20.98 -17.94
N SER A 34 7.87 21.45 -17.07
CA SER A 34 7.20 22.75 -17.18
C SER A 34 8.04 23.94 -16.69
N SER A 35 9.20 23.70 -16.06
CA SER A 35 10.14 24.76 -15.68
C SER A 35 11.07 25.21 -16.82
N GLY A 36 11.09 24.47 -17.94
CA GLY A 36 11.88 24.80 -19.13
C GLY A 36 11.13 25.76 -20.07
N SER A 37 11.85 26.70 -20.69
CA SER A 37 11.31 27.51 -21.78
C SER A 37 10.93 26.61 -22.97
N THR A 38 9.74 26.80 -23.52
CA THR A 38 9.33 26.20 -24.80
C THR A 38 9.84 26.98 -26.00
N ASP A 39 10.58 28.08 -25.79
CA ASP A 39 11.19 28.85 -26.87
C ASP A 39 12.46 28.16 -27.38
N LEU A 40 12.27 27.33 -28.40
CA LEU A 40 13.30 26.58 -29.11
C LEU A 40 13.71 27.27 -30.42
N GLY A 41 13.27 28.51 -30.66
CA GLY A 41 13.65 29.32 -31.82
C GLY A 41 12.93 28.97 -33.13
N ASN A 42 11.89 28.13 -33.10
CA ASN A 42 11.04 27.83 -34.25
C ASN A 42 9.64 27.42 -33.77
N ASP A 43 8.61 28.06 -34.33
CA ASP A 43 7.20 27.82 -33.98
C ASP A 43 6.81 26.33 -33.99
N LYS A 44 7.26 25.56 -35.00
CA LYS A 44 6.96 24.12 -35.07
C LYS A 44 7.61 23.32 -33.94
N LEU A 45 8.80 23.72 -33.52
CA LEU A 45 9.51 23.10 -32.38
C LEU A 45 8.84 23.51 -31.07
N ASN A 46 8.41 24.75 -30.94
CA ASN A 46 7.71 25.27 -29.77
C ASN A 46 6.36 24.57 -29.59
N ASP A 47 5.59 24.41 -30.68
CA ASP A 47 4.31 23.68 -30.68
C ASP A 47 4.51 22.21 -30.28
N ALA A 48 5.48 21.52 -30.90
CA ALA A 48 5.77 20.13 -30.57
C ALA A 48 6.26 19.96 -29.12
N ALA A 49 7.03 20.92 -28.60
CA ALA A 49 7.44 20.93 -27.19
C ALA A 49 6.25 21.15 -26.26
N GLY A 50 5.32 22.05 -26.62
CA GLY A 50 4.07 22.27 -25.88
C GLY A 50 3.18 21.02 -25.85
N ASP A 51 2.96 20.39 -27.00
CA ASP A 51 2.17 19.15 -27.11
C ASP A 51 2.79 18.00 -26.30
N PHE A 52 4.13 17.89 -26.33
CA PHE A 52 4.86 16.92 -25.52
C PHE A 52 4.68 17.20 -24.02
N GLN A 53 4.90 18.44 -23.58
CA GLN A 53 4.72 18.82 -22.17
C GLN A 53 3.30 18.55 -21.68
N HIS A 54 2.28 18.86 -22.50
CA HIS A 54 0.88 18.60 -22.17
C HIS A 54 0.59 17.10 -22.04
N SER A 55 0.98 16.32 -23.05
CA SER A 55 0.76 14.86 -23.07
C SER A 55 1.51 14.17 -21.93
N TRP A 56 2.72 14.64 -21.63
CA TRP A 56 3.52 14.16 -20.50
C TRP A 56 2.84 14.46 -19.15
N ALA A 57 2.37 15.68 -18.94
CA ALA A 57 1.67 16.07 -17.72
C ALA A 57 0.39 15.24 -17.51
N TYR A 58 -0.38 15.03 -18.59
CA TYR A 58 -1.55 14.17 -18.56
C TYR A 58 -1.21 12.72 -18.18
N GLY A 59 -0.23 12.11 -18.87
CA GLY A 59 0.20 10.74 -18.60
C GLY A 59 0.74 10.54 -17.19
N ALA A 60 1.54 11.49 -16.69
CA ALA A 60 2.04 11.47 -15.31
C ALA A 60 0.89 11.60 -14.29
N GLY A 61 -0.13 12.41 -14.59
CA GLY A 61 -1.35 12.51 -13.77
C GLY A 61 -2.11 11.19 -13.70
N GLN A 62 -2.36 10.56 -14.85
CA GLN A 62 -3.05 9.26 -14.92
C GLN A 62 -2.28 8.16 -14.17
N LEU A 63 -0.96 8.11 -14.29
CA LEU A 63 -0.14 7.18 -13.51
C LEU A 63 -0.21 7.47 -12.00
N GLY A 64 -0.21 8.76 -11.62
CA GLY A 64 -0.37 9.18 -10.23
C GLY A 64 -1.71 8.75 -9.62
N GLU A 65 -2.81 8.89 -10.36
CA GLU A 65 -4.14 8.42 -9.97
C GLU A 65 -4.15 6.91 -9.75
N LEU A 66 -3.67 6.13 -10.71
CA LEU A 66 -3.62 4.67 -10.60
C LEU A 66 -2.77 4.19 -9.41
N VAL A 67 -1.62 4.83 -9.16
CA VAL A 67 -0.77 4.50 -8.00
C VAL A 67 -1.50 4.85 -6.70
N THR A 68 -2.25 5.96 -6.65
CA THR A 68 -3.05 6.35 -5.49
C THR A 68 -4.11 5.30 -5.18
N GLU A 69 -4.92 4.94 -6.18
CA GLU A 69 -5.97 3.91 -6.04
C GLU A 69 -5.39 2.56 -5.59
N THR A 70 -4.26 2.16 -6.16
CA THR A 70 -3.58 0.92 -5.77
C THR A 70 -3.07 0.98 -4.33
N THR A 71 -2.51 2.12 -3.93
CA THR A 71 -2.02 2.33 -2.55
C THR A 71 -3.16 2.23 -1.54
N ASP A 72 -4.30 2.83 -1.85
CA ASP A 72 -5.48 2.84 -0.99
C ASP A 72 -6.05 1.42 -0.85
N ALA A 73 -6.20 0.70 -1.96
CA ALA A 73 -6.67 -0.69 -1.96
C ALA A 73 -5.76 -1.61 -1.12
N VAL A 74 -4.43 -1.51 -1.30
CA VAL A 74 -3.48 -2.31 -0.51
C VAL A 74 -3.53 -1.93 0.97
N SER A 75 -3.67 -0.65 1.29
CA SER A 75 -3.77 -0.17 2.67
C SER A 75 -5.03 -0.70 3.36
N GLU A 76 -6.16 -0.75 2.64
CA GLU A 76 -7.40 -1.35 3.12
C GLU A 76 -7.22 -2.85 3.38
N ILE A 77 -6.62 -3.58 2.43
CA ILE A 77 -6.31 -5.01 2.59
C ILE A 77 -5.44 -5.24 3.84
N ALA A 78 -4.37 -4.47 4.01
CA ALA A 78 -3.49 -4.58 5.18
C ALA A 78 -4.25 -4.35 6.49
N THR A 79 -5.16 -3.37 6.50
CA THR A 79 -6.01 -3.07 7.66
C THR A 79 -6.95 -4.23 7.98
N VAL A 80 -7.62 -4.80 6.98
CA VAL A 80 -8.52 -5.95 7.17
C VAL A 80 -7.76 -7.15 7.73
N TYR A 81 -6.59 -7.48 7.18
CA TYR A 81 -5.76 -8.58 7.70
C TYR A 81 -5.35 -8.35 9.16
N SER A 82 -4.89 -7.15 9.50
CA SER A 82 -4.55 -6.81 10.89
C SER A 82 -5.73 -6.94 11.84
N GLN A 83 -6.93 -6.55 11.41
CA GLN A 83 -8.15 -6.68 12.23
C GLN A 83 -8.55 -8.13 12.44
N VAL A 84 -8.43 -8.96 11.40
CA VAL A 84 -8.71 -10.41 11.50
C VAL A 84 -7.73 -11.07 12.46
N ASP A 85 -6.44 -10.78 12.36
CA ASP A 85 -5.42 -11.31 13.27
C ASP A 85 -5.67 -10.88 14.73
N ASP A 86 -6.05 -9.62 14.96
CA ASP A 86 -6.41 -9.14 16.29
C ASP A 86 -7.64 -9.85 16.86
N GLN A 87 -8.66 -10.09 16.04
CA GLN A 87 -9.88 -10.79 16.46
C GLN A 87 -9.59 -12.26 16.78
N ILE A 88 -8.80 -12.93 15.95
CA ILE A 88 -8.35 -14.31 16.20
C ILE A 88 -7.52 -14.36 17.49
N GLY A 89 -6.56 -13.44 17.66
CA GLY A 89 -5.73 -13.34 18.86
C GLY A 89 -6.54 -13.13 20.14
N LYS A 90 -7.59 -12.30 20.08
CA LYS A 90 -8.55 -12.12 21.18
C LYS A 90 -9.32 -13.41 21.46
N ALA A 91 -9.90 -14.04 20.44
CA ALA A 91 -10.66 -15.28 20.59
C ALA A 91 -9.80 -16.42 21.19
N VAL A 92 -8.56 -16.56 20.74
CA VAL A 92 -7.60 -17.55 21.27
C VAL A 92 -7.27 -17.25 22.74
N LYS A 93 -7.03 -15.99 23.13
CA LYS A 93 -6.80 -15.62 24.53
C LYS A 93 -8.02 -15.93 25.41
N THR A 94 -9.21 -15.56 24.95
CA THR A 94 -10.47 -15.80 25.66
C THR A 94 -10.76 -17.30 25.85
N LEU A 95 -10.42 -18.15 24.87
CA LEU A 95 -10.59 -19.60 24.97
C LEU A 95 -9.45 -20.31 25.71
N GLY A 96 -8.23 -19.78 25.61
CA GLY A 96 -7.03 -20.37 26.19
C GLY A 96 -7.02 -20.36 27.72
N GLU A 97 -7.52 -19.30 28.36
CA GLU A 97 -7.59 -19.22 29.84
C GLU A 97 -8.52 -20.28 30.46
N PRO A 98 -9.78 -20.45 30.01
CA PRO A 98 -10.66 -21.52 30.48
C PRO A 98 -10.11 -22.92 30.20
N LEU A 99 -9.60 -23.17 28.99
CA LEU A 99 -9.08 -24.50 28.61
C LEU A 99 -7.85 -24.89 29.43
N ARG A 100 -6.99 -23.94 29.78
CA ARG A 100 -5.84 -24.18 30.66
C ARG A 100 -6.27 -24.58 32.06
N TYR A 101 -7.36 -23.98 32.57
CA TYR A 101 -7.92 -24.31 33.88
C TYR A 101 -8.53 -25.73 33.90
N VAL A 102 -9.26 -26.10 32.84
CA VAL A 102 -9.81 -27.45 32.67
C VAL A 102 -8.70 -28.50 32.54
N GLY A 103 -7.63 -28.20 31.80
CA GLY A 103 -6.48 -29.10 31.68
C GLY A 103 -5.75 -29.34 33.00
N GLN A 104 -5.55 -28.29 33.81
CA GLN A 104 -4.94 -28.42 35.15
C GLN A 104 -5.82 -29.20 36.13
N ALA A 105 -7.15 -29.01 36.05
CA ALA A 105 -8.10 -29.78 36.87
C ALA A 105 -8.09 -31.27 36.49
N ALA A 106 -8.00 -31.58 35.20
CA ALA A 106 -7.92 -32.96 34.71
C ALA A 106 -6.61 -33.66 35.14
N ASP A 107 -5.46 -32.99 35.03
CA ASP A 107 -4.16 -33.54 35.45
C ASP A 107 -4.07 -33.76 36.98
N GLY A 108 -4.74 -32.92 37.78
CA GLY A 108 -4.82 -33.07 39.23
C GLY A 108 -5.67 -34.26 39.71
N MET A 109 -6.60 -34.74 38.89
CA MET A 109 -7.44 -35.91 39.19
C MET A 109 -6.81 -37.25 38.78
N VAL A 110 -5.71 -37.23 38.01
CA VAL A 110 -5.01 -38.41 37.50
C VAL A 110 -3.77 -38.77 38.36
N ARG A 111 -3.53 -38.06 39.48
CA ARG A 111 -2.45 -38.35 40.45
C ARG A 111 -2.96 -38.98 41.74
#